data_AF-A0A660RQJ8-F1
#
_entry.id   AF-A0A660RQJ8-F1
#
_cell.length_a   1.000
_cell.length_b   1.000
_cell.length_c   1.000
_cell.angle_alpha   90.00
_cell.angle_beta   90.00
_cell.angle_gamma   90.00
#
_symmetry.space_group_name_H-M   'P 1'
#
loop_
_entity.id
_entity.type
_entity.pdbx_description
1 polymer ?
#
loop_
_entity_poly.entity_id
_entity_poly.type
_entity_poly.pdbx_seq_one_letter_code
_entity_poly.pdbx_strand_id
1 'polypeptide(L)'
;MAENEKIIKLLKTLTEIESISKKEEKIKKFVKDYLENLEYKVKEGEYYLATESKSDLIVATHLDTVPIKSRFSTDGVYAYGTGVCDAKASITAMLLA
;
A
#
# COMPACT_ATOMS: atom_id res chain seq x y z
N MET A 1 -5.61 -20.84 0.91
CA MET A 1 -5.14 -20.54 2.28
C MET A 1 -3.85 -19.72 2.24
N ALA A 2 -2.77 -20.21 1.61
CA ALA A 2 -1.51 -19.46 1.49
C ALA A 2 -1.63 -18.09 0.77
N GLU A 3 -2.51 -17.96 -0.22
CA GLU A 3 -2.75 -16.71 -0.94
C GLU A 3 -3.40 -15.63 -0.05
N ASN A 4 -4.45 -16.00 0.70
CA ASN A 4 -5.07 -15.11 1.68
C ASN A 4 -4.08 -14.68 2.77
N GLU A 5 -3.18 -15.58 3.21
CA GLU A 5 -2.13 -15.22 4.16
C GLU A 5 -1.16 -14.18 3.60
N LYS A 6 -0.76 -14.29 2.32
CA LYS A 6 0.08 -13.29 1.65
C LYS A 6 -0.61 -11.93 1.57
N ILE A 7 -1.89 -11.91 1.19
CA ILE A 7 -2.71 -10.69 1.09
C ILE A 7 -2.81 -10.01 2.47
N ILE A 8 -3.23 -10.75 3.50
CA ILE A 8 -3.40 -10.21 4.85
C ILE A 8 -2.07 -9.76 5.44
N LYS A 9 -0.97 -10.48 5.15
CA LYS A 9 0.37 -10.08 5.60
C LYS A 9 0.80 -8.76 4.96
N LEU A 10 0.62 -8.59 3.64
CA LEU A 10 0.97 -7.34 2.96
C LEU A 10 0.10 -6.18 3.45
N LEU A 11 -1.22 -6.38 3.56
CA LEU A 11 -2.13 -5.37 4.09
C LEU A 11 -1.73 -4.95 5.51
N LYS A 12 -1.46 -5.91 6.39
CA LYS A 12 -0.98 -5.65 7.75
C LYS A 12 0.29 -4.81 7.73
N THR A 13 1.30 -5.22 6.96
CA THR A 13 2.56 -4.47 6.84
C THR A 13 2.33 -3.02 6.40
N LEU A 14 1.51 -2.79 5.37
CA LEU A 14 1.19 -1.44 4.90
C LEU A 14 0.44 -0.59 5.92
N THR A 15 -0.47 -1.20 6.69
CA THR A 15 -1.24 -0.49 7.73
C THR A 15 -0.44 -0.18 9.00
N GLU A 16 0.60 -0.97 9.29
CA GLU A 16 1.47 -0.76 10.46
C GLU A 16 2.57 0.27 10.21
N ILE A 17 2.86 0.60 8.94
CA ILE A 17 3.74 1.72 8.60
C ILE A 17 2.95 3.01 8.79
N GLU A 18 3.32 3.80 9.81
CA GLU A 18 2.76 5.13 9.99
C GLU A 18 3.01 6.00 8.75
N SER A 19 1.93 6.54 8.20
CA SER A 19 1.94 7.37 6.99
C SER A 19 0.93 8.51 7.13
N ILE A 20 0.99 9.28 8.22
CA ILE A 20 0.15 10.48 8.35
C ILE A 20 0.48 11.42 7.20
N SER A 21 -0.51 12.17 6.68
CA SER A 21 -0.28 13.15 5.61
C SER A 21 0.97 14.01 5.88
N LYS A 22 1.85 14.13 4.89
CA LYS A 22 3.18 14.76 4.91
C LYS A 22 4.28 13.98 5.68
N LYS A 23 4.02 12.74 6.08
CA LYS A 23 4.97 11.83 6.76
C LYS A 23 5.03 10.46 6.09
N GLU A 24 4.86 10.42 4.77
CA GLU A 24 4.72 9.20 3.98
C GLU A 24 6.05 8.56 3.59
N GLU A 25 7.20 9.17 3.92
CA GLU A 25 8.52 8.74 3.43
C GLU A 25 8.81 7.26 3.66
N LYS A 26 8.43 6.72 4.82
CA LYS A 26 8.64 5.30 5.13
C LYS A 26 7.81 4.38 4.24
N ILE A 27 6.53 4.72 4.00
CA ILE A 27 5.67 3.88 3.16
C ILE A 27 5.97 4.06 1.67
N LYS A 28 6.33 5.27 1.25
CA LYS A 28 6.80 5.56 -0.10
C LYS A 28 8.02 4.68 -0.41
N LYS A 29 9.01 4.66 0.49
CA LYS A 29 10.16 3.77 0.35
C LYS A 29 9.77 2.30 0.27
N PHE A 30 8.91 1.81 1.18
CA PHE A 30 8.46 0.42 1.15
C PHE A 30 7.78 0.03 -0.17
N VAL A 31 6.87 0.87 -0.67
CA VAL A 31 6.15 0.61 -1.93
C VAL A 31 7.11 0.64 -3.13
N LYS A 32 8.04 1.59 -3.15
CA LYS A 32 9.10 1.65 -4.17
C LYS A 32 9.93 0.37 -4.19
N ASP A 33 10.48 -0.02 -3.03
CA ASP A 33 11.30 -1.23 -2.90
C ASP A 33 10.50 -2.47 -3.30
N TYR A 34 9.21 -2.53 -2.97
CA TYR A 34 8.32 -3.63 -3.37
C TYR A 34 8.15 -3.72 -4.89
N LEU A 35 7.89 -2.60 -5.56
CA LEU A 35 7.72 -2.54 -7.02
C LEU A 35 9.04 -2.85 -7.75
N GLU A 36 10.17 -2.35 -7.26
CA GLU A 36 11.49 -2.64 -7.83
C GLU A 36 11.86 -4.12 -7.70
N ASN A 37 11.51 -4.77 -6.59
CA ASN A 37 11.68 -6.22 -6.40
C ASN A 37 10.78 -7.06 -7.33
N LEU A 38 9.72 -6.46 -7.87
CA LEU A 38 8.89 -7.04 -8.94
C LEU A 38 9.40 -6.67 -10.34
N GLU A 39 10.61 -6.13 -10.45
CA GLU A 39 11.28 -5.71 -11.69
C GLU A 39 10.59 -4.54 -12.42
N TYR A 40 9.69 -3.81 -11.77
CA TYR A 40 9.13 -2.58 -12.33
C TYR A 40 10.16 -1.45 -12.33
N LYS A 41 10.18 -0.67 -13.40
CA LYS A 41 10.87 0.63 -13.43
C LYS A 41 10.04 1.67 -12.72
N VAL A 42 10.47 2.08 -11.53
CA VAL A 42 9.78 3.08 -10.71
C VAL A 42 10.38 4.47 -10.94
N LYS A 43 9.51 5.43 -11.25
CA LYS A 43 9.82 6.87 -11.21
C LYS A 43 9.32 7.44 -9.90
N GLU A 44 10.18 8.17 -9.23
CA GLU A 44 9.89 8.85 -7.98
C GLU A 44 9.87 10.36 -8.21
N GLY A 45 8.75 11.00 -7.87
CA GLY A 45 8.62 12.44 -7.76
C GLY A 45 8.47 12.85 -6.29
N GLU A 46 8.38 14.15 -6.05
CA GLU A 46 8.18 14.71 -4.71
C GLU A 46 6.94 14.13 -4.00
N TYR A 47 5.84 13.96 -4.76
CA TYR A 47 4.53 13.55 -4.23
C TYR A 47 4.01 12.23 -4.80
N TYR A 48 4.79 11.49 -5.59
CA TYR A 48 4.29 10.29 -6.26
C TYR A 48 5.36 9.24 -6.52
N LEU A 49 4.87 8.00 -6.68
CA LEU A 49 5.57 6.90 -7.34
C LEU A 49 4.76 6.49 -8.56
N ALA A 50 5.43 6.23 -9.67
CA ALA A 50 4.79 5.77 -10.90
C ALA A 50 5.62 4.68 -11.56
N THR A 51 4.96 3.67 -12.12
CA THR A 51 5.61 2.67 -12.99
C THR A 51 5.45 3.07 -14.45
N GLU A 52 6.42 2.72 -15.28
CA GLU A 52 6.29 2.91 -16.73
C GLU A 52 5.32 1.88 -17.33
N SER A 53 4.40 2.33 -18.18
CA SER A 53 3.47 1.48 -18.94
C SER A 53 3.32 2.01 -20.36
N LYS A 54 2.94 1.12 -21.29
CA LYS A 54 2.55 1.47 -22.66
C LYS A 54 1.05 1.76 -22.81
N SER A 55 0.28 1.55 -21.74
CA SER A 55 -1.17 1.76 -21.71
C SER A 55 -1.52 3.19 -21.34
N ASP A 56 -2.62 3.71 -21.90
CA ASP A 56 -3.20 5.02 -21.52
C ASP A 56 -4.03 4.97 -20.23
N LEU A 57 -4.01 3.84 -19.52
CA LEU A 57 -4.75 3.63 -18.28
C LEU A 57 -3.86 3.91 -17.08
N ILE A 58 -4.29 4.82 -16.21
CA ILE A 58 -3.65 5.10 -14.93
C ILE A 58 -4.51 4.52 -13.82
N VAL A 59 -3.93 3.64 -13.01
CA VAL A 59 -4.51 3.19 -11.74
C VAL A 59 -3.73 3.88 -10.63
N ALA A 60 -4.42 4.68 -9.82
CA ALA A 60 -3.80 5.49 -8.79
C ALA A 60 -4.53 5.37 -7.45
N THR A 61 -3.76 5.52 -6.38
CA THR A 61 -4.23 5.58 -4.98
C THR A 61 -3.32 6.53 -4.22
N HIS A 62 -3.74 6.95 -3.03
CA HIS A 62 -2.87 7.70 -2.10
C HIS A 62 -2.19 6.75 -1.10
N LEU A 63 -1.11 7.24 -0.50
CA LEU A 63 -0.31 6.51 0.49
C LEU A 63 -0.51 7.03 1.91
N ASP A 64 -1.18 8.16 2.13
CA ASP A 64 -1.30 8.72 3.46
C ASP A 64 -2.52 8.17 4.22
N THR A 65 -2.60 8.52 5.49
CA THR A 65 -3.75 8.24 6.33
C THR A 65 -3.97 9.40 7.29
N VAL A 66 -5.15 9.45 7.89
CA VAL A 66 -5.33 10.20 9.14
C VAL A 66 -4.47 9.60 10.28
N PRO A 67 -4.28 10.31 11.41
CA PRO A 67 -3.64 9.73 12.59
C PRO A 67 -4.27 8.40 13.01
N ILE A 68 -3.45 7.44 13.41
CA ILE A 68 -3.89 6.09 13.77
C ILE A 68 -4.86 6.16 14.95
N LYS A 69 -6.10 5.73 14.72
CA LYS A 69 -7.15 5.60 15.74
C LYS A 69 -7.39 4.15 16.16
N SER A 70 -7.06 3.20 15.29
CA SER A 70 -7.18 1.77 15.55
C SER A 70 -6.04 1.02 14.88
N ARG A 71 -5.46 0.05 15.60
CA ARG A 71 -4.41 -0.83 15.08
C ARG A 71 -5.02 -1.89 14.17
N PHE A 72 -4.18 -2.49 13.34
CA PHE A 72 -4.59 -3.58 12.48
C PHE A 72 -5.09 -4.79 13.28
N SER A 73 -6.23 -5.35 12.88
CA SER A 73 -6.72 -6.65 13.33
C SER A 73 -7.57 -7.31 12.25
N THR A 74 -7.82 -8.61 12.37
CA THR A 74 -8.73 -9.35 11.49
C THR A 74 -9.39 -10.49 12.26
N ASP A 75 -10.64 -10.80 11.92
CA ASP A 75 -11.38 -11.97 12.42
C ASP A 75 -11.38 -13.14 11.41
N GLY A 76 -10.59 -13.03 10.33
CA GLY A 76 -10.55 -14.00 9.24
C GLY A 76 -11.57 -13.75 8.13
N VAL A 77 -12.54 -12.86 8.34
CA VAL A 77 -13.53 -12.43 7.34
C VAL A 77 -13.30 -10.99 6.94
N TYR A 78 -13.10 -10.11 7.93
CA TYR A 78 -12.87 -8.69 7.78
C TYR A 78 -11.49 -8.29 8.33
N ALA A 79 -10.93 -7.23 7.76
CA ALA A 79 -9.76 -6.54 8.30
C ALA A 79 -10.20 -5.17 8.86
N TYR A 80 -9.63 -4.79 9.99
CA TYR A 80 -9.94 -3.58 10.74
C TYR A 80 -8.67 -2.79 11.02
N GLY A 81 -8.79 -1.47 11.09
CA GLY A 81 -7.67 -0.59 11.42
C GLY A 81 -7.74 0.72 10.63
N THR A 82 -7.06 1.75 11.13
CA THR A 82 -6.87 2.98 10.35
C THR A 82 -6.07 2.68 9.09
N GLY A 83 -6.51 3.21 7.96
CA GLY A 83 -5.85 2.95 6.68
C GLY A 83 -6.33 1.70 5.95
N VAL A 84 -6.98 0.74 6.62
CA VAL A 84 -7.35 -0.54 5.98
C VAL A 84 -8.19 -0.32 4.73
N CYS A 85 -9.35 0.32 4.87
CA CYS A 85 -10.22 0.62 3.72
C CYS A 85 -9.65 1.77 2.88
N ASP A 86 -9.29 2.87 3.53
CA ASP A 86 -8.81 4.11 2.90
C ASP A 86 -7.33 4.38 3.26
N ALA A 87 -6.36 4.00 2.43
CA ALA A 87 -6.52 3.27 1.16
C ALA A 87 -5.57 2.06 1.02
N LYS A 88 -5.09 1.49 2.14
CA LYS A 88 -4.08 0.42 2.13
C LYS A 88 -4.56 -0.88 1.49
N ALA A 89 -5.86 -1.20 1.54
CA ALA A 89 -6.42 -2.34 0.82
C ALA A 89 -6.32 -2.15 -0.69
N SER A 90 -6.58 -0.94 -1.22
CA SER A 90 -6.41 -0.62 -2.64
C SER A 90 -4.95 -0.76 -3.07
N ILE A 91 -3.99 -0.27 -2.25
CA ILE A 91 -2.55 -0.46 -2.51
C ILE A 91 -2.22 -1.96 -2.54
N THR A 92 -2.70 -2.72 -1.56
CA THR A 92 -2.45 -4.17 -1.48
C THR A 92 -2.95 -4.89 -2.71
N ALA A 93 -4.17 -4.57 -3.18
CA ALA A 93 -4.73 -5.13 -4.40
C ALA A 93 -3.90 -4.78 -5.64
N MET A 94 -3.49 -3.51 -5.78
CA MET A 94 -2.66 -3.06 -6.90
C MET A 94 -1.29 -3.73 -6.94
N LEU A 95 -0.67 -3.99 -5.78
CA LEU A 95 0.66 -4.60 -5.69
C LEU A 95 0.66 -6.11 -5.94
N LEU A 96 -0.49 -6.79 -5.81
CA LEU A 96 -0.61 -8.24 -5.95
C LEU A 96 -1.26 -8.70 -7.26
N ALA A 97 -1.95 -7.80 -7.96
CA ALA A 97 -2.58 -8.05 -9.27
C ALA A 97 -1.53 -8.25 -10.37
#